data_AF-U9W079-F1
#
_entry.id   AF-U9W079-F1
#
_cell.length_a   1.000
_cell.length_b   1.000
_cell.length_c   1.000
_cell.angle_alpha   90.00
_cell.angle_beta   90.00
_cell.angle_gamma   90.00
#
_symmetry.space_group_name_H-M   'P 1'
#
loop_
_entity.id
_entity.type
_entity.pdbx_description
1 polymer ?
#
loop_
_entity_poly.entity_id
_entity_poly.type
_entity_poly.pdbx_seq_one_letter_code
_entity_poly.pdbx_strand_id
1 'polypeptide(L)'
;MIRRMAVFAGVPTALGMSSFVIAYVLLSRHIVEFPNVLVLLVSLGFFGLGTVGLSYGVLSASWQEDLEGSLLGISEFSVNFRRLVQGLRKKPSASDDAS
;
A
#
# COMPACT_ATOMS: atom_id res chain seq x y z
N MET A 1 4.94 10.26 -12.02
CA MET A 1 3.96 9.42 -11.27
C MET A 1 4.58 8.29 -10.48
N ILE A 2 5.43 7.44 -11.08
CA ILE A 2 6.16 6.35 -10.37
C ILE A 2 6.90 6.87 -9.14
N ARG A 3 7.51 8.06 -9.22
CA ARG A 3 8.19 8.71 -8.09
C ARG A 3 7.29 8.91 -6.86
N ARG A 4 5.98 9.18 -7.03
CA ARG A 4 5.06 9.38 -5.92
C ARG A 4 4.62 8.05 -5.31
N MET A 5 4.40 7.01 -6.12
CA MET A 5 4.17 5.65 -5.64
C MET A 5 5.39 5.12 -4.88
N ALA A 6 6.59 5.31 -5.43
CA ALA A 6 7.83 4.90 -4.81
C ALA A 6 8.09 5.63 -3.48
N VAL A 7 7.70 6.90 -3.36
CA VAL A 7 7.82 7.62 -2.08
C VAL A 7 6.74 7.18 -1.08
N PHE A 8 5.46 7.18 -1.46
CA PHE A 8 4.37 6.85 -0.54
C PHE A 8 4.31 5.37 -0.14
N ALA A 9 4.73 4.45 -1.00
CA ALA A 9 4.84 3.02 -0.65
C ALA A 9 6.25 2.68 -0.15
N GLY A 10 7.28 3.22 -0.78
CA GLY A 10 8.67 2.89 -0.45
C GLY A 10 9.15 3.50 0.86
N VAL A 11 8.74 4.72 1.23
CA VAL A 11 9.15 5.33 2.51
C VAL A 11 8.58 4.57 3.72
N PRO A 12 7.26 4.27 3.80
CA PRO A 12 6.72 3.47 4.90
C PRO A 12 7.26 2.05 4.92
N THR A 13 7.45 1.42 3.76
CA THR A 13 8.03 0.07 3.67
C THR A 13 9.49 0.04 4.12
N ALA A 14 10.30 1.02 3.69
CA ALA A 14 11.68 1.16 4.12
C ALA A 14 11.77 1.43 5.63
N LEU A 15 10.94 2.34 6.15
CA LEU A 15 10.83 2.60 7.59
C LEU A 15 10.42 1.33 8.36
N GLY A 16 9.49 0.55 7.81
CA GLY A 16 9.12 -0.75 8.34
C GLY A 16 10.27 -1.72 8.42
N MET A 17 10.97 -1.93 7.31
CA MET A 17 12.13 -2.81 7.26
C MET A 17 13.23 -2.34 8.22
N SER A 18 13.50 -1.03 8.28
CA SER A 18 14.46 -0.46 9.22
C SER A 18 14.04 -0.65 10.68
N SER A 19 12.75 -0.57 11.00
CA SER A 19 12.24 -0.80 12.35
C SER A 19 12.54 -2.22 12.86
N PHE A 20 12.48 -3.23 11.98
CA PHE A 20 12.88 -4.60 12.32
C PHE A 20 14.37 -4.69 12.65
N VAL A 21 15.23 -4.05 11.84
CA VAL A 21 16.68 -4.04 12.06
C VAL A 21 17.02 -3.35 13.38
N ILE A 22 16.38 -2.21 13.67
CA ILE A 22 16.56 -1.47 14.92
C ILE A 22 16.10 -2.29 16.11
N ALA A 23 14.90 -2.88 16.04
CA ALA A 23 14.37 -3.75 17.10
C ALA A 23 15.28 -4.95 17.36
N TYR A 24 15.79 -5.60 16.30
CA TYR A 24 16.73 -6.71 16.41
C TYR A 24 18.01 -6.29 17.15
N VAL A 25 18.64 -5.17 16.75
CA VAL A 25 19.87 -4.68 17.39
C VAL A 25 19.66 -4.33 18.86
N LEU A 26 18.56 -3.65 19.18
CA LEU A 26 18.21 -3.28 20.56
C LEU A 26 18.00 -4.51 21.45
N LEU A 27 17.32 -5.53 20.92
CA LEU A 27 17.02 -6.77 21.64
C LEU A 27 18.28 -7.63 21.82
N SER A 28 19.10 -7.82 20.77
CA SER A 28 20.34 -8.61 20.83
C SER A 28 21.40 -8.02 21.75
N ARG A 29 21.34 -6.71 21.99
CA ARG A 29 22.26 -6.02 22.92
C ARG A 29 21.71 -5.92 24.35
N HIS A 30 20.53 -6.50 24.63
CA HIS A 30 19.83 -6.39 25.91
C HIS A 30 19.66 -4.94 26.40
N ILE A 31 19.57 -3.98 25.49
CA ILE A 31 19.44 -2.56 25.83
C ILE A 31 18.01 -2.26 26.29
N VAL A 32 17.03 -2.93 25.66
CA VAL A 32 15.59 -2.80 25.97
C VAL A 32 14.93 -4.16 25.82
N GLU A 33 14.15 -4.59 26.82
CA GLU A 33 13.28 -5.76 26.71
C GLU A 33 11.94 -5.34 26.10
N PHE A 34 11.73 -5.66 24.83
CA PHE A 34 10.44 -5.41 24.18
C PHE A 34 9.51 -6.62 24.35
N PRO A 35 8.26 -6.43 24.81
CA PRO A 35 7.28 -7.50 24.78
C PRO A 35 7.00 -7.90 23.32
N ASN A 36 6.92 -9.20 23.04
CA ASN A 36 6.72 -9.74 21.68
C ASN A 36 5.52 -9.12 20.94
N VAL A 37 4.47 -8.76 21.67
CA VAL A 37 3.28 -8.09 21.13
C VAL A 37 3.62 -6.73 20.51
N LEU A 38 4.54 -5.97 21.09
CA LEU A 38 4.94 -4.68 20.54
C LEU A 38 5.65 -4.85 19.20
N VAL A 39 6.60 -5.78 19.12
CA VAL A 39 7.30 -6.10 17.87
C VAL A 39 6.32 -6.52 16.79
N LEU A 40 5.35 -7.39 17.13
CA LEU A 40 4.29 -7.82 16.23
C LEU A 40 3.44 -6.65 15.73
N LEU A 41 2.97 -5.76 16.62
CA LEU A 41 2.13 -4.62 16.25
C LEU A 41 2.88 -3.61 15.38
N VAL A 42 4.14 -3.33 15.68
CA VAL A 42 4.99 -2.45 14.88
C VAL A 42 5.20 -3.03 13.47
N SER A 43 5.50 -4.33 13.40
CA SER A 43 5.65 -5.09 12.16
C SER A 43 4.38 -5.01 11.30
N LEU A 44 3.23 -5.30 11.91
CA LEU A 44 1.94 -5.29 11.24
C LEU A 44 1.56 -3.87 10.79
N GLY A 45 1.86 -2.87 11.62
CA GLY A 45 1.60 -1.46 11.33
C GLY A 45 2.37 -0.97 10.11
N PHE A 46 3.68 -1.21 10.05
CA PHE A 46 4.48 -0.81 8.89
C PHE A 46 4.13 -1.59 7.62
N PHE A 47 3.89 -2.90 7.73
CA PHE A 47 3.49 -3.71 6.58
C PHE A 47 2.09 -3.30 6.07
N GLY A 48 1.16 -2.99 6.97
CA GLY A 48 -0.15 -2.45 6.66
C GLY A 48 -0.08 -1.08 5.98
N LEU A 49 0.76 -0.18 6.51
CA LEU A 49 1.02 1.13 5.89
C LEU A 49 1.63 0.99 4.49
N GLY A 50 2.58 0.06 4.30
CA GLY A 50 3.14 -0.26 2.99
C GLY A 50 2.08 -0.77 2.00
N THR A 51 1.19 -1.65 2.46
CA THR A 51 0.09 -2.20 1.65
C THR A 51 -0.90 -1.10 1.24
N VAL A 52 -1.32 -0.24 2.18
CA VAL A 52 -2.19 0.91 1.91
C VAL A 52 -1.53 1.90 0.96
N GLY A 53 -0.25 2.22 1.18
CA GLY A 53 0.52 3.12 0.32
C GLY A 53 0.65 2.60 -1.11
N LEU A 54 0.83 1.29 -1.27
CA LEU A 54 0.90 0.64 -2.59
C LEU A 54 -0.46 0.63 -3.29
N SER A 55 -1.54 0.32 -2.58
CA SER A 55 -2.91 0.41 -3.12
C SER A 55 -3.26 1.83 -3.57
N TYR A 56 -2.94 2.84 -2.75
CA TYR A 56 -3.14 4.24 -3.12
C TYR A 56 -2.31 4.62 -4.34
N GLY A 57 -1.05 4.18 -4.39
CA GLY A 57 -0.16 4.42 -5.52
C GLY A 57 -0.75 3.91 -6.83
N VAL A 58 -1.18 2.64 -6.88
CA VAL A 58 -1.77 1.99 -8.07
C VAL A 58 -3.01 2.75 -8.54
N LEU A 59 -3.87 3.14 -7.61
CA LEU A 59 -5.11 3.85 -7.92
C LEU A 59 -4.87 5.33 -8.29
N SER A 60 -3.86 5.99 -7.75
CA SER A 60 -3.55 7.39 -8.06
C SER A 60 -2.73 7.55 -9.36
N ALA A 61 -2.38 6.46 -10.03
CA ALA A 61 -1.67 6.51 -11.30
C ALA A 61 -2.59 7.05 -12.40
N SER A 62 -2.14 8.07 -13.12
CA SER A 62 -2.64 8.34 -14.47
C SER A 62 -2.06 7.26 -15.38
N TRP A 63 -2.99 6.48 -15.93
CA TRP A 63 -2.75 5.46 -16.93
C TRP A 63 -2.79 6.03 -18.35
N GLN A 64 -3.01 7.34 -18.49
CA GLN A 64 -2.99 8.03 -19.78
C GLN A 64 -1.62 8.70 -19.94
N GLU A 65 -0.88 8.25 -20.97
CA GLU A 65 0.48 8.72 -21.27
C GLU A 65 0.50 10.20 -21.71
N ASP A 66 -0.63 10.69 -22.24
CA ASP A 66 -0.77 12.04 -22.80
C ASP A 66 -1.16 13.12 -21.77
N LEU A 67 -1.48 12.74 -20.53
CA LEU A 67 -1.91 13.68 -19.48
C LEU A 67 -0.91 13.70 -18.32
N GLU A 68 -0.38 14.89 -18.04
CA GLU A 68 0.31 15.17 -16.79
C GLU A 68 -0.67 14.98 -15.63
N GLY A 69 -0.52 13.85 -14.92
CA GLY A 69 -1.37 13.53 -13.78
C GLY A 69 -1.29 14.59 -12.67
N SER A 70 -2.36 14.73 -11.90
CA SER A 70 -2.47 15.67 -10.78
C SER A 70 -1.32 15.53 -9.77
N LEU A 71 -0.86 16.66 -9.22
CA LEU A 71 0.19 16.74 -8.20
C LEU A 71 0.00 15.74 -7.05
N LEU A 72 -1.26 15.54 -6.61
CA LEU A 72 -1.61 14.55 -5.59
C LEU A 72 -2.36 13.32 -6.15
N GLY A 73 -2.71 13.28 -7.43
CA GLY A 73 -3.33 12.07 -8.03
C GLY A 73 -4.73 11.75 -7.47
N ILE A 74 -5.36 12.70 -6.78
CA ILE A 74 -6.65 12.51 -6.08
C ILE A 74 -7.79 12.33 -7.10
N SER A 75 -7.74 13.07 -8.21
CA SER A 75 -8.64 12.94 -9.35
C SER A 75 -8.58 11.53 -9.97
N GLU A 76 -7.37 11.05 -10.21
CA GLU A 76 -7.04 9.75 -10.79
C GLU A 76 -7.48 8.64 -9.86
N PHE A 77 -7.23 8.79 -8.55
CA PHE A 77 -7.67 7.87 -7.52
C PHE A 77 -9.19 7.69 -7.55
N SER A 78 -9.97 8.77 -7.55
CA SER A 78 -11.44 8.68 -7.54
C SER A 78 -11.97 7.96 -8.80
N VAL A 79 -11.41 8.29 -9.96
CA VAL A 79 -11.80 7.66 -11.24
C VAL A 79 -11.43 6.17 -11.27
N ASN A 80 -10.20 5.83 -10.93
CA ASN A 80 -9.70 4.45 -10.95
C ASN A 80 -10.35 3.59 -9.87
N PHE A 81 -10.63 4.15 -8.69
CA PHE A 81 -11.36 3.47 -7.61
C PHE A 81 -12.79 3.15 -8.04
N ARG A 82 -13.49 4.10 -8.68
CA ARG A 82 -14.83 3.86 -9.20
C ARG A 82 -14.85 2.76 -10.26
N ARG A 83 -13.85 2.72 -11.15
CA ARG A 83 -13.67 1.64 -12.14
C ARG A 83 -13.42 0.28 -11.48
N LEU A 84 -12.58 0.24 -10.45
CA LEU A 84 -12.31 -0.99 -9.67
C LEU A 84 -13.60 -1.54 -9.06
N VAL A 85 -14.36 -0.69 -8.34
CA VAL A 85 -15.62 -1.09 -7.70
C VAL A 85 -16.67 -1.54 -8.73
N GLN A 86 -16.74 -0.88 -9.88
CA GLN A 86 -17.62 -1.28 -10.97
C GLN A 86 -17.23 -2.64 -11.57
N GLY A 87 -15.93 -2.90 -11.78
CA GLY A 87 -15.43 -4.19 -12.26
C GLY A 87 -15.74 -5.33 -11.29
N LEU A 88 -15.59 -5.08 -9.98
CA LEU A 88 -15.95 -6.05 -8.94
C LEU A 88 -17.45 -6.33 -8.90
N ARG A 89 -18.29 -5.28 -9.03
CA ARG A 89 -19.75 -5.41 -9.07
C ARG A 89 -20.30 -6.06 -10.33
N LYS A 90 -19.57 -5.99 -11.46
CA LYS A 90 -19.98 -6.65 -12.72
C LYS A 90 -19.77 -8.17 -12.68
N LYS A 91 -19.14 -8.70 -11.62
CA LYS A 91 -18.92 -10.14 -11.44
C LYS A 91 -19.83 -10.71 -10.34
N PRO A 92 -21.15 -10.80 -10.60
CA PRO A 92 -21.89 -12.01 -10.27
C PRO A 92 -22.93 -12.35 -11.36
N SER A 93 -22.50 -13.08 -12.40
CA SER A 93 -23.27 -14.05 -13.22
C SER A 93 -22.57 -14.24 -14.56
N ALA A 94 -21.52 -15.07 -14.58
CA ALA A 94 -21.00 -15.66 -15.82
C ALA A 94 -21.20 -17.17 -15.76
N SER A 95 -22.45 -17.59 -15.45
CA SER A 95 -22.86 -18.99 -15.40
C SER A 95 -24.25 -19.26 -15.99
N ASP A 96 -24.99 -18.27 -16.48
CA ASP A 96 -26.40 -18.48 -16.88
C ASP A 96 -26.66 -18.43 -18.40
N ASP A 97 -25.61 -18.30 -19.23
CA ASP A 97 -25.75 -18.30 -20.71
C ASP A 97 -25.25 -19.60 -21.37
N ALA A 98 -25.29 -20.72 -20.63
CA ALA A 98 -25.06 -22.07 -21.16
C ALA A 98 -26.27 -22.96 -20.86
N SER A 99 -27.40 -22.69 -21.52
CA SER A 99 -28.56 -23.59 -21.61
C SER A 99 -29.30 -23.34 -22.92
#